data_AF-A0A954ZWK7-F1
#
_entry.id   AF-A0A954ZWK7-F1
#
_cell.length_a   1.000
_cell.length_b   1.000
_cell.length_c   1.000
_cell.angle_alpha   90.00
_cell.angle_beta   90.00
_cell.angle_gamma   90.00
#
_symmetry.space_group_name_H-M   'P 1'
#
loop_
_entity.id
_entity.type
_entity.pdbx_description
1 polymer ?
#
loop_
_entity_poly.entity_id
_entity_poly.type
_entity_poly.pdbx_seq_one_letter_code
_entity_poly.pdbx_strand_id
1 'polypeptide(L)'
;MSEQPGERAVLDVLGDLRAGRIDGKSIDVETRRRCVEYLSCEGATNAEMTQLLGVTDRTIRRDRESIREANALKVDDGFVDRMAGEIVTEARLCVSRVRRISREKGAPAAARIEAERVAFEVTDRMTRRLQSMGFLPTATKRIKADLTHSVESLATTDEILAEIARLKSIDPDAGAESLGQLHEAARLLESPNAKQGEKQ
;
A
#
# COMPACT_ATOMS: atom_id res chain seq x y z
N MET A 1 21.31 38.46 42.78
CA MET A 1 21.23 38.16 41.33
C MET A 1 20.40 36.91 41.20
N SER A 2 19.13 37.06 40.85
CA SER A 2 18.18 35.97 40.75
C SER A 2 18.34 35.36 39.35
N GLU A 3 18.96 34.18 39.26
CA GLU A 3 18.99 33.42 38.01
C GLU A 3 17.55 33.14 37.57
N GLN A 4 17.23 33.44 36.31
CA GLN A 4 15.93 33.13 35.74
C GLN A 4 15.71 31.61 35.75
N PRO A 5 14.55 31.11 36.20
CA PRO A 5 14.29 29.68 36.40
C PRO A 5 14.04 28.89 35.09
N GLY A 6 14.62 29.30 33.96
CA GLY A 6 14.29 28.76 32.63
C GLY A 6 15.35 27.87 31.97
N GLU A 7 16.60 27.86 32.42
CA GLU A 7 17.71 27.32 31.60
C GLU A 7 18.71 26.42 32.34
N ARG A 8 18.30 25.77 33.44
CA ARG A 8 19.15 24.71 34.00
C ARG A 8 19.17 23.51 33.05
N ALA A 9 20.37 23.01 32.75
CA ALA A 9 20.50 21.80 31.94
C ALA A 9 19.84 20.63 32.66
N VAL A 10 19.12 19.78 31.92
CA VAL A 10 18.37 18.64 32.47
C VAL A 10 19.28 17.72 33.31
N LEU A 11 20.53 17.55 32.88
CA LEU A 11 21.52 16.74 33.58
C LEU A 11 21.89 17.31 34.96
N ASP A 12 21.97 18.64 35.10
CA ASP A 12 22.28 19.28 36.38
C ASP A 12 21.13 19.08 37.37
N VAL A 13 19.88 19.25 36.89
CA VAL A 13 18.67 19.01 37.68
C VAL A 13 18.60 17.55 38.12
N LEU A 14 18.87 16.60 37.22
CA LEU A 14 18.90 15.17 37.56
C LEU A 14 20.04 14.84 38.54
N GLY A 15 21.19 15.49 38.41
CA GLY A 15 22.30 15.38 39.36
C GLY A 15 21.91 15.86 40.75
N ASP A 16 21.25 17.01 40.85
CA ASP A 16 20.77 17.59 42.10
C ASP A 16 19.67 16.76 42.76
N LEU A 17 18.75 16.19 41.97
CA LEU A 17 17.71 15.27 42.45
C LEU A 17 18.33 14.00 43.04
N ARG A 18 19.29 13.39 42.34
CA ARG A 18 20.00 12.19 42.84
C ARG A 18 20.81 12.48 44.10
N ALA A 19 21.40 13.68 44.19
CA ALA A 19 22.13 14.13 45.36
C ALA A 19 21.22 14.59 46.52
N GLY A 20 19.90 14.64 46.33
CA GLY A 20 18.94 15.13 47.33
C GLY A 20 19.06 16.63 47.63
N ARG A 21 19.70 17.41 46.73
CA ARG A 21 19.87 18.86 46.89
C ARG A 21 18.60 19.65 46.56
N ILE A 22 17.75 19.09 45.70
CA ILE A 22 16.45 19.63 45.35
C ILE A 22 15.38 18.54 45.47
N ASP A 23 14.16 18.94 45.79
CA ASP A 23 12.99 18.04 45.82
C ASP A 23 12.34 18.00 44.43
N GLY A 24 12.01 16.81 43.92
CA GLY A 24 11.32 16.67 42.65
C GLY A 24 9.88 17.19 42.65
N LYS A 25 9.32 17.53 43.82
CA LYS A 25 8.05 18.27 43.91
C LYS A 25 8.21 19.78 43.76
N SER A 26 9.42 20.32 43.94
CA SER A 26 9.67 21.77 43.86
C SER A 26 10.06 22.26 42.46
N ILE A 27 10.33 21.34 41.52
CA ILE A 27 10.59 21.68 40.12
C ILE A 27 9.28 22.01 39.39
N ASP A 28 9.36 22.92 38.43
CA ASP A 28 8.23 23.28 37.58
C ASP A 28 7.85 22.13 36.62
N VAL A 29 6.67 22.24 36.03
CA VAL A 29 6.10 21.20 35.16
C VAL A 29 6.93 20.98 33.90
N GLU A 30 7.52 22.03 33.33
CA GLU A 30 8.28 21.95 32.08
C GLU A 30 9.63 21.27 32.31
N THR A 31 10.37 21.70 33.35
CA THR A 31 11.62 21.04 33.77
C THR A 31 11.39 19.59 34.13
N ARG A 32 10.29 19.27 34.85
CA ARG A 32 9.92 17.89 35.16
C ARG A 32 9.68 17.06 33.89
N ARG A 33 8.94 17.59 32.92
CA ARG A 33 8.69 16.91 31.64
C ARG A 33 9.98 16.65 30.87
N ARG A 34 10.90 17.62 30.83
CA ARG A 34 12.23 17.42 30.22
C ARG A 34 13.04 16.32 30.91
N CYS A 35 12.98 16.24 32.25
CA CYS A 35 13.59 15.15 33.00
C CYS A 35 12.94 13.80 32.68
N VAL A 36 11.60 13.75 32.62
CA VAL A 36 10.84 12.53 32.24
C VAL A 36 11.19 12.08 30.83
N GLU A 37 11.28 13.00 29.87
CA GLU A 37 11.67 12.73 28.49
C GLU A 37 13.07 12.12 28.44
N TYR A 38 14.05 12.76 29.06
CA TYR A 38 15.43 12.26 29.13
C TYR A 38 15.50 10.86 29.76
N LEU A 39 14.89 10.66 30.92
CA LEU A 39 14.87 9.36 31.61
C LEU A 39 14.17 8.28 30.79
N SER A 40 13.14 8.66 30.02
CA SER A 40 12.46 7.74 29.11
C SER A 40 13.36 7.27 27.97
N CYS A 41 14.20 8.15 27.43
CA CYS A 41 15.21 7.81 26.41
C CYS A 41 16.30 6.90 26.96
N GLU A 42 16.67 7.04 28.23
CA GLU A 42 17.60 6.16 28.95
C GLU A 42 16.96 4.81 29.36
N GLY A 43 15.66 4.61 29.09
CA GLY A 43 14.95 3.37 29.40
C GLY A 43 14.47 3.23 30.84
N ALA A 44 14.45 4.30 31.63
CA ALA A 44 13.93 4.28 32.98
C ALA A 44 12.42 3.92 33.00
N THR A 45 12.03 3.14 34.00
CA THR A 45 10.65 2.76 34.27
C THR A 45 9.88 3.89 34.96
N ASN A 46 8.55 3.83 34.91
CA ASN A 46 7.71 4.77 35.67
C ASN A 46 8.02 4.74 37.17
N ALA A 47 8.30 3.56 37.73
CA ALA A 47 8.60 3.41 39.16
C ALA A 47 9.89 4.17 39.53
N GLU A 48 10.96 4.00 38.75
CA GLU A 48 12.22 4.72 38.95
C GLU A 48 12.04 6.24 38.81
N MET A 49 11.26 6.67 37.80
CA MET A 49 10.93 8.08 37.63
C MET A 49 10.12 8.64 38.81
N THR A 50 9.15 7.90 39.33
CA THR A 50 8.38 8.33 40.51
C THR A 50 9.23 8.43 41.76
N GLN A 51 10.17 7.50 41.96
CA GLN A 51 11.07 7.51 43.09
C GLN A 51 12.04 8.70 43.01
N LEU A 52 12.62 8.94 41.84
CA LEU A 52 13.59 10.02 41.64
C LEU A 52 12.94 11.40 41.69
N LEU A 53 11.76 11.58 41.09
CA LEU A 53 11.07 12.86 41.00
C LEU A 53 10.11 13.10 42.18
N GLY A 54 9.89 12.11 43.06
CA GLY A 54 8.98 12.25 44.20
C GLY A 54 7.52 12.50 43.82
N VAL A 55 7.11 12.20 42.59
CA VAL A 55 5.75 12.40 42.07
C VAL A 55 5.01 11.08 41.91
N THR A 56 3.68 11.15 41.76
CA THR A 56 2.86 9.96 41.56
C THR A 56 3.02 9.37 40.16
N ASP A 57 2.82 8.06 40.03
CA ASP A 57 2.83 7.36 38.73
C ASP A 57 1.77 7.93 37.76
N ARG A 58 0.63 8.41 38.28
CA ARG A 58 -0.37 9.14 37.49
C ARG A 58 0.20 10.43 36.87
N THR A 59 1.06 11.15 37.59
CA THR A 59 1.72 12.35 37.08
C THR A 59 2.70 12.00 35.96
N ILE A 60 3.53 10.98 36.15
CA ILE A 60 4.47 10.51 35.11
C ILE A 60 3.74 10.11 33.84
N ARG A 61 2.62 9.37 33.93
CA ARG A 61 1.82 9.01 32.75
C ARG A 61 1.29 10.24 32.01
N ARG A 62 0.77 11.24 32.72
CA ARG A 62 0.30 12.50 32.12
C ARG A 62 1.43 13.28 31.46
N ASP A 63 2.59 13.35 32.09
CA ASP A 63 3.75 14.03 31.51
C ASP A 63 4.21 13.33 30.23
N ARG A 64 4.26 11.98 30.22
CA ARG A 64 4.54 11.19 29.01
C ARG A 64 3.51 11.40 27.90
N GLU A 65 2.24 11.56 28.26
CA GLU A 65 1.19 11.90 27.30
C GLU A 65 1.42 13.30 26.70
N SER A 66 1.70 14.30 27.54
CA SER A 66 2.02 15.65 27.07
C SER A 66 3.28 15.70 26.19
N ILE A 67 4.31 14.91 26.52
CA ILE A 67 5.53 14.78 25.71
C ILE A 67 5.20 14.13 24.36
N ARG A 68 4.39 13.06 24.36
CA ARG A 68 3.95 12.42 23.10
C ARG A 68 3.13 13.36 22.23
N GLU A 69 2.24 14.16 22.81
CA GLU A 69 1.46 15.17 22.08
C GLU A 69 2.35 16.29 21.54
N ALA A 70 3.32 16.76 22.33
CA ALA A 70 4.27 17.79 21.89
C ALA A 70 5.18 17.29 20.76
N ASN A 71 5.61 16.03 20.82
CA ASN A 71 6.44 15.38 19.81
C ASN A 71 5.63 14.73 18.68
N ALA A 72 4.29 14.83 18.72
CA ALA A 72 3.45 14.28 17.67
C ALA A 72 3.73 15.02 16.36
N LEU A 73 4.09 14.27 15.32
CA LEU A 73 4.23 14.83 13.98
C LEU A 73 2.87 15.35 13.53
N LYS A 74 2.76 16.67 13.34
CA LYS A 74 1.60 17.29 12.70
C LYS A 74 1.67 17.00 11.20
N VAL A 75 0.98 15.96 10.79
CA VAL A 75 0.84 15.58 9.38
C VAL A 75 -0.11 16.58 8.73
N ASP A 76 0.44 17.54 7.97
CA ASP A 76 -0.36 18.35 7.04
C ASP A 76 -0.65 17.59 5.74
N ASP A 77 -1.60 18.08 4.95
CA ASP A 77 -2.05 17.43 3.71
C ASP A 77 -0.92 17.21 2.68
N GLY A 78 0.23 17.88 2.82
CA GLY A 78 1.41 17.70 1.97
C GLY A 78 2.58 16.97 2.64
N PHE A 79 2.45 16.57 3.91
CA PHE A 79 3.54 15.96 4.67
C PHE A 79 3.97 14.64 4.02
N VAL A 80 3.00 13.82 3.61
CA VAL A 80 3.24 12.51 3.00
C VAL A 80 4.00 12.67 1.67
N ASP A 81 3.62 13.64 0.84
CA ASP A 81 4.31 13.93 -0.42
C ASP A 81 5.75 14.43 -0.22
N ARG A 82 5.97 15.33 0.75
CA ARG A 82 7.32 15.83 1.08
C ARG A 82 8.21 14.70 1.59
N MET A 83 7.70 13.89 2.52
CA MET A 83 8.43 12.72 3.04
C MET A 83 8.77 11.72 1.94
N ALA A 84 7.85 11.45 1.00
CA ALA A 84 8.12 10.58 -0.14
C ALA A 84 9.20 11.18 -1.06
N GLY A 85 9.15 12.48 -1.33
CA GLY A 85 10.17 13.21 -2.10
C GLY A 85 11.56 13.15 -1.45
N GLU A 86 11.63 13.31 -0.13
CA GLU A 86 12.87 13.19 0.65
C GLU A 86 13.44 11.77 0.56
N ILE A 87 12.62 10.73 0.75
CA ILE A 87 13.03 9.33 0.63
C ILE A 87 13.59 9.04 -0.77
N VAL A 88 12.92 9.51 -1.82
CA VAL A 88 13.38 9.35 -3.21
C VAL A 88 14.72 10.05 -3.43
N THR A 89 14.86 11.27 -2.92
CA THR A 89 16.08 12.06 -3.05
C THR A 89 17.25 11.37 -2.36
N GLU A 90 17.07 10.92 -1.13
CA GLU A 90 18.13 10.24 -0.38
C GLU A 90 18.52 8.91 -1.02
N ALA A 91 17.55 8.11 -1.49
CA ALA A 91 17.81 6.87 -2.21
C ALA A 91 18.61 7.12 -3.50
N ARG A 92 18.28 8.17 -4.27
CA ARG A 92 19.03 8.55 -5.48
C ARG A 92 20.46 8.99 -5.16
N LEU A 93 20.65 9.77 -4.11
CA LEU A 93 21.98 10.17 -3.64
C LEU A 93 22.82 8.95 -3.23
N CYS A 94 22.23 8.01 -2.49
CA CYS A 94 22.86 6.76 -2.12
C CYS A 94 23.30 5.95 -3.37
N VAL A 95 22.38 5.73 -4.31
CA VAL A 95 22.68 5.03 -5.58
C VAL A 95 23.78 5.75 -6.37
N SER A 96 23.77 7.08 -6.43
CA SER A 96 24.81 7.85 -7.11
C SER A 96 26.18 7.70 -6.44
N ARG A 97 26.25 7.68 -5.10
CA ARG A 97 27.51 7.47 -4.36
C ARG A 97 28.05 6.06 -4.60
N VAL A 98 27.18 5.04 -4.55
CA VAL A 98 27.56 3.65 -4.79
C VAL A 98 28.05 3.44 -6.23
N ARG A 99 27.33 3.98 -7.23
CA ARG A 99 27.77 3.90 -8.64
C ARG A 99 29.04 4.68 -8.95
N ARG A 100 29.45 5.62 -8.09
CA ARG A 100 30.77 6.26 -8.22
C ARG A 100 31.89 5.24 -7.97
N ILE A 101 31.71 4.36 -6.99
CA ILE A 101 32.66 3.28 -6.67
C ILE A 101 32.79 2.31 -7.86
N SER A 102 31.67 1.96 -8.52
CA SER A 102 31.73 1.05 -9.68
C SER A 102 32.52 1.63 -10.86
N ARG A 103 32.58 2.96 -10.98
CA ARG A 103 33.29 3.68 -12.05
C ARG A 103 34.72 4.07 -11.70
N GLU A 104 35.15 3.88 -10.46
CA GLU A 104 36.47 4.32 -10.02
C GLU A 104 37.59 3.52 -10.69
N LYS A 105 38.61 4.23 -11.15
CA LYS A 105 39.79 3.65 -11.81
C LYS A 105 40.65 3.00 -10.73
N GLY A 106 40.66 1.67 -10.69
CA GLY A 106 41.37 0.88 -9.68
C GLY A 106 40.46 0.11 -8.72
N ALA A 107 39.14 0.31 -8.79
CA ALA A 107 38.20 -0.51 -8.01
C ALA A 107 38.30 -1.99 -8.44
N PRO A 108 38.45 -2.93 -7.48
CA PRO A 108 38.43 -4.37 -7.76
C PRO A 108 37.14 -4.78 -8.45
N ALA A 109 37.19 -5.78 -9.34
CA ALA A 109 36.01 -6.28 -10.05
C ALA A 109 34.85 -6.67 -9.09
N ALA A 110 35.19 -7.31 -7.97
CA ALA A 110 34.23 -7.65 -6.93
C ALA A 110 33.52 -6.42 -6.34
N ALA A 111 34.25 -5.33 -6.07
CA ALA A 111 33.67 -4.09 -5.54
C ALA A 111 32.73 -3.42 -6.56
N ARG A 112 33.02 -3.54 -7.86
CA ARG A 112 32.15 -3.01 -8.92
C ARG A 112 30.84 -3.80 -9.03
N ILE A 113 30.93 -5.13 -8.98
CA ILE A 113 29.76 -6.02 -8.97
C ILE A 113 28.88 -5.71 -7.77
N GLU A 114 29.49 -5.61 -6.59
CA GLU A 114 28.77 -5.33 -5.35
C GLU A 114 28.11 -3.95 -5.37
N ALA A 115 28.79 -2.93 -5.90
CA ALA A 115 28.22 -1.60 -6.05
C ALA A 115 26.96 -1.61 -6.95
N GLU A 116 26.99 -2.29 -8.10
CA GLU A 116 25.80 -2.39 -8.95
C GLU A 116 24.66 -3.18 -8.28
N ARG A 117 24.99 -4.26 -7.55
CA ARG A 117 24.02 -5.04 -6.77
C ARG A 117 23.33 -4.18 -5.72
N VAL A 118 24.10 -3.43 -4.91
CA VAL A 118 23.57 -2.54 -3.87
C VAL A 118 22.76 -1.40 -4.48
N ALA A 119 23.22 -0.81 -5.59
CA ALA A 119 22.47 0.23 -6.30
C ALA A 119 21.09 -0.27 -6.76
N PHE A 120 21.01 -1.49 -7.28
CA PHE A 120 19.75 -2.13 -7.62
C PHE A 120 18.88 -2.38 -6.39
N GLU A 121 19.44 -2.93 -5.32
CA GLU A 121 18.74 -3.25 -4.07
C GLU A 121 18.11 -2.02 -3.41
N VAL A 122 18.84 -0.90 -3.35
CA VAL A 122 18.31 0.38 -2.84
C VAL A 122 17.13 0.85 -3.69
N THR A 123 17.24 0.74 -5.02
CA THR A 123 16.19 1.15 -5.95
C THR A 123 14.94 0.28 -5.83
N ASP A 124 15.10 -1.06 -5.74
CA ASP A 124 14.00 -2.01 -5.55
C ASP A 124 13.28 -1.77 -4.21
N ARG A 125 14.02 -1.64 -3.11
CA ARG A 125 13.45 -1.36 -1.78
C ARG A 125 12.70 -0.03 -1.75
N MET A 126 13.27 1.03 -2.33
CA MET A 126 12.59 2.32 -2.44
C MET A 126 11.28 2.18 -3.23
N THR A 127 11.31 1.49 -4.37
CA THR A 127 10.13 1.26 -5.22
C THR A 127 9.03 0.52 -4.46
N ARG A 128 9.38 -0.56 -3.75
CA ARG A 128 8.42 -1.32 -2.92
C ARG A 128 7.81 -0.47 -1.82
N ARG A 129 8.61 0.37 -1.15
CA ARG A 129 8.11 1.29 -0.10
C ARG A 129 7.12 2.30 -0.67
N LEU A 130 7.44 2.90 -1.82
CA LEU A 130 6.53 3.82 -2.51
C LEU A 130 5.24 3.13 -2.96
N GLN A 131 5.32 1.89 -3.46
CA GLN A 131 4.13 1.09 -3.76
C GLN A 131 3.30 0.81 -2.51
N SER A 132 3.91 0.40 -1.40
CA SER A 132 3.19 0.13 -0.15
C SER A 132 2.53 1.37 0.46
N MET A 133 3.09 2.55 0.19
CA MET A 133 2.53 3.84 0.60
C MET A 133 1.48 4.37 -0.39
N GLY A 134 1.24 3.70 -1.53
CA GLY A 134 0.26 4.10 -2.54
C GLY A 134 0.75 5.11 -3.58
N PHE A 135 2.03 5.48 -3.56
CA PHE A 135 2.62 6.43 -4.53
C PHE A 135 2.89 5.83 -5.90
N LEU A 136 3.10 4.51 -5.97
CA LEU A 136 3.35 3.79 -7.21
C LEU A 136 2.36 2.63 -7.37
N PRO A 137 1.93 2.31 -8.61
CA PRO A 137 1.07 1.16 -8.84
C PRO A 137 1.81 -0.14 -8.51
N THR A 138 1.17 -1.02 -7.74
CA THR A 138 1.70 -2.35 -7.37
C THR A 138 1.50 -3.39 -8.48
N ALA A 139 0.58 -3.13 -9.41
CA ALA A 139 0.31 -4.00 -10.56
C ALA A 139 -0.08 -3.17 -11.79
N THR A 140 0.24 -3.68 -12.98
CA THR A 140 -0.34 -3.24 -14.25
C THR A 140 -1.86 -3.20 -14.07
N LYS A 141 -2.47 -2.02 -14.21
CA LYS A 141 -3.93 -1.87 -14.17
C LYS A 141 -4.50 -2.96 -15.08
N ARG A 142 -5.27 -3.91 -14.52
CA ARG A 142 -6.10 -4.79 -15.35
C ARG A 142 -6.90 -3.84 -16.21
N ILE A 143 -6.67 -3.86 -17.51
CA ILE A 143 -7.57 -3.24 -18.47
C ILE A 143 -8.85 -4.06 -18.32
N LYS A 144 -9.77 -3.63 -17.44
CA LYS A 144 -11.18 -3.91 -17.63
C LYS A 144 -11.56 -3.10 -18.86
N ALA A 145 -11.22 -3.64 -20.03
CA ALA A 145 -12.05 -3.38 -21.17
C ALA A 145 -13.35 -4.06 -20.79
N ASP A 146 -14.34 -3.28 -20.37
CA ASP A 146 -15.70 -3.70 -20.62
C ASP A 146 -15.72 -3.93 -22.14
N LEU A 147 -15.64 -5.20 -22.54
CA LEU A 147 -16.09 -5.63 -23.85
C LEU A 147 -17.59 -5.34 -23.82
N THR A 148 -17.94 -4.07 -23.99
CA THR A 148 -19.22 -3.69 -24.55
C THR A 148 -19.20 -4.27 -25.96
N HIS A 149 -19.53 -5.55 -26.07
CA HIS A 149 -20.34 -5.97 -27.19
C HIS A 149 -21.56 -5.06 -27.12
N SER A 150 -21.52 -3.96 -27.87
CA SER A 150 -22.75 -3.33 -28.31
C SER A 150 -23.54 -4.48 -28.91
N VAL A 151 -24.55 -4.95 -28.17
CA VAL A 151 -25.62 -5.74 -28.75
C VAL A 151 -26.33 -4.73 -29.64
N GLU A 152 -25.75 -4.47 -30.81
CA GLU A 152 -26.51 -3.96 -31.94
C GLU A 152 -27.70 -4.89 -32.07
N SER A 153 -28.87 -4.27 -32.08
CA SER A 153 -30.19 -4.89 -32.01
C SER A 153 -30.22 -6.25 -32.68
N LEU A 154 -30.77 -7.25 -32.00
CA LEU A 154 -31.16 -8.50 -32.65
C LEU A 154 -31.90 -8.15 -33.93
N ALA A 155 -31.34 -8.58 -35.07
CA ALA A 155 -31.93 -8.30 -36.38
C ALA A 155 -33.41 -8.68 -36.34
N THR A 156 -34.25 -7.76 -36.77
CA THR A 156 -35.69 -7.97 -36.80
C THR A 156 -36.02 -9.11 -37.76
N THR A 157 -37.14 -9.79 -37.52
CA THR A 157 -37.58 -10.93 -38.36
C THR A 157 -37.61 -10.56 -39.84
N ASP A 158 -37.94 -9.30 -40.16
CA ASP A 158 -37.98 -8.77 -41.52
C ASP A 158 -36.59 -8.65 -42.16
N GLU A 159 -35.58 -8.25 -41.39
CA GLU A 159 -34.18 -8.18 -41.84
C GLU A 159 -33.61 -9.58 -42.09
N ILE A 160 -33.97 -10.54 -41.24
CA ILE A 160 -33.59 -11.95 -41.41
C ILE A 160 -34.24 -12.53 -42.66
N LEU A 161 -35.52 -12.23 -42.91
CA LEU A 161 -36.24 -12.68 -44.11
C LEU A 161 -35.69 -12.03 -45.39
N ALA A 162 -35.32 -10.76 -45.34
CA ALA A 162 -34.67 -10.07 -46.45
C ALA A 162 -33.31 -10.70 -46.78
N GLU A 163 -32.53 -11.06 -45.77
CA GLU A 163 -31.24 -11.70 -45.96
C GLU A 163 -31.37 -13.14 -46.49
N ILE A 164 -32.37 -13.90 -46.04
CA ILE A 164 -32.69 -15.22 -46.61
C ILE A 164 -33.10 -15.10 -48.09
N ALA A 165 -33.89 -14.08 -48.46
CA ALA A 165 -34.26 -13.84 -49.85
C ALA A 165 -33.04 -13.48 -50.72
N ARG A 166 -32.12 -12.64 -50.19
CA ARG A 166 -30.85 -12.32 -50.84
C ARG A 166 -30.02 -13.58 -51.07
N LEU A 167 -29.86 -14.43 -50.05
CA LEU A 167 -29.07 -15.66 -50.16
C LEU A 167 -29.66 -16.65 -51.16
N LYS A 168 -30.99 -16.81 -51.19
CA LYS A 168 -31.69 -17.64 -52.20
C LYS A 168 -31.52 -17.15 -53.64
N SER A 169 -31.27 -15.85 -53.83
CA SER A 169 -31.00 -15.30 -55.17
C SER A 169 -29.58 -15.59 -55.68
N ILE A 170 -28.65 -15.86 -54.76
CA ILE A 170 -27.25 -16.18 -55.06
C ILE A 170 -27.08 -17.66 -55.39
N ASP A 171 -27.85 -18.53 -54.74
CA ASP A 171 -27.89 -19.96 -55.02
C ASP A 171 -29.33 -20.49 -54.82
N PRO A 172 -30.09 -20.71 -55.91
CA PRO A 172 -31.49 -21.12 -55.81
C PRO A 172 -31.67 -22.56 -55.32
N ASP A 173 -30.62 -23.40 -55.41
CA ASP A 173 -30.68 -24.83 -55.05
C ASP A 173 -30.13 -25.13 -53.65
N ALA A 174 -29.45 -24.18 -52.99
CA ALA A 174 -28.90 -24.34 -51.63
C ALA A 174 -29.96 -24.66 -50.54
N GLY A 175 -31.26 -24.49 -50.83
CA GLY A 175 -32.35 -24.77 -49.90
C GLY A 175 -33.16 -26.06 -50.19
N ALA A 176 -33.02 -26.66 -51.38
CA ALA A 176 -33.87 -27.79 -51.78
C ALA A 176 -33.44 -29.12 -51.12
N GLU A 177 -32.13 -29.36 -50.98
CA GLU A 177 -31.61 -30.58 -50.36
C GLU A 177 -31.81 -30.61 -48.84
N SER A 178 -31.75 -29.45 -48.16
CA SER A 178 -31.86 -29.39 -46.70
C SER A 178 -33.32 -29.44 -46.19
N LEU A 179 -34.28 -28.90 -46.95
CA LEU A 179 -35.71 -28.97 -46.60
C LEU A 179 -36.32 -30.35 -46.83
N GLY A 180 -35.83 -31.12 -47.81
CA GLY A 180 -36.25 -32.51 -48.02
C GLY A 180 -35.90 -33.42 -46.84
N GLN A 181 -34.69 -33.26 -46.29
CA GLN A 181 -34.21 -34.01 -45.12
C GLN A 181 -35.00 -33.66 -43.84
N LEU A 182 -35.41 -32.40 -43.68
CA LEU A 182 -36.23 -31.96 -42.55
C LEU A 182 -37.68 -32.46 -42.64
N HIS A 183 -38.26 -32.54 -43.84
CA HIS A 183 -39.62 -33.08 -44.03
C HIS A 183 -39.67 -34.60 -43.82
N GLU A 184 -38.61 -35.32 -44.19
CA GLU A 184 -38.49 -36.77 -43.96
C GLU A 184 -38.28 -37.09 -42.47
N ALA A 185 -37.47 -36.28 -41.76
CA ALA A 185 -37.30 -36.36 -40.31
C ALA A 185 -38.60 -36.06 -39.54
N ALA A 186 -39.41 -35.09 -39.99
CA ALA A 186 -40.71 -34.79 -39.40
C ALA A 186 -41.73 -35.93 -39.61
N ARG A 187 -41.75 -36.57 -40.80
CA ARG A 187 -42.61 -37.74 -41.08
C ARG A 187 -42.30 -38.95 -40.20
N LEU A 188 -41.02 -39.16 -39.86
CA LEU A 188 -40.60 -40.24 -38.95
C LEU A 188 -41.03 -39.99 -37.50
N LEU A 189 -41.17 -38.73 -37.09
CA LEU A 189 -41.63 -38.34 -35.75
C LEU A 189 -43.16 -38.33 -35.61
N GLU A 190 -43.90 -38.16 -36.71
CA GLU A 190 -45.37 -38.13 -36.72
C GLU A 190 -46.04 -39.49 -36.95
N SER A 191 -45.29 -40.57 -37.20
CA SER A 191 -45.85 -41.93 -37.27
C SER A 191 -46.17 -42.42 -35.85
N PRO A 192 -47.45 -42.49 -35.44
CA PRO A 192 -47.82 -42.84 -34.08
C PRO A 192 -47.57 -44.33 -33.87
N ASN A 193 -46.79 -44.64 -32.83
CA ASN A 193 -46.56 -45.99 -32.33
C ASN A 193 -47.90 -46.58 -31.82
N ALA A 194 -48.70 -47.08 -32.75
CA ALA A 194 -50.00 -47.66 -32.50
C ALA A 194 -49.89 -49.19 -32.49
N LYS A 195 -50.05 -49.70 -31.27
CA LYS A 195 -50.59 -51.02 -30.90
C LYS A 195 -49.58 -52.17 -30.90
N GLN A 196 -49.30 -52.64 -29.67
CA GLN A 196 -49.80 -53.90 -29.08
C GLN A 196 -48.80 -55.03 -29.38
N GLY A 197 -48.10 -55.60 -28.41
CA GLY A 197 -48.68 -56.25 -27.25
C GLY A 197 -49.35 -57.54 -27.72
N GLU A 198 -48.68 -58.68 -27.59
CA GLU A 198 -49.23 -59.97 -27.15
C GLU A 198 -48.30 -61.15 -27.46
N LYS A 199 -48.07 -61.97 -26.42
CA LYS A 199 -47.95 -63.44 -26.43
C LYS A 199 -46.69 -64.03 -27.09
N GLN A 200 -45.91 -64.91 -26.47
CA GLN A 200 -46.19 -65.96 -25.47
C GLN A 200 -44.91 -66.26 -24.67
#